data_AF-A0A3Q2EE43-F1
#
_entry.id   AF-A0A3Q2EE43-F1
#
_cell.length_a   1.000
_cell.length_b   1.000
_cell.length_c   1.000
_cell.angle_alpha   90.00
_cell.angle_beta   90.00
_cell.angle_gamma   90.00
#
_symmetry.space_group_name_H-M   'P 1'
#
loop_
_entity.id
_entity.type
_entity.pdbx_description
1 polymer ?
#
loop_
_entity_poly.entity_id
_entity_poly.type
_entity_poly.pdbx_seq_one_letter_code
_entity_poly.pdbx_strand_id
1 'polypeptide(L)'
;MILTESSQIIVNSTFQFGDIISYKTRCKVGIRYKHFAVYVGDVNICGKNAGEEIYEQASKYKYHGKSCRFSKLLMHEEPEVNNYLDDYTDPLTGETYGKGDDKEIIKRIIETYQNCRIYGILHNNCEHIATYVRYGVRVAVQVCGSFSLNSRTGYCLEMQKENNASDLS
;
A
#
# COMPACT_ATOMS: atom_id res chain seq x y z
N MET A 1 -49.59 -7.90 -5.10
CA MET A 1 -48.49 -7.85 -6.07
C MET A 1 -47.30 -7.29 -5.31
N ILE A 2 -46.38 -8.18 -4.90
CA ILE A 2 -45.25 -7.86 -4.04
C ILE A 2 -44.13 -7.35 -4.96
N LEU A 3 -43.77 -6.08 -4.87
CA LEU A 3 -42.54 -5.58 -5.46
C LEU A 3 -41.47 -5.63 -4.38
N THR A 4 -40.52 -6.53 -4.61
CA THR A 4 -39.39 -6.90 -3.79
C THR A 4 -38.46 -5.71 -3.56
N GLU A 5 -38.22 -5.37 -2.30
CA GLU A 5 -37.12 -4.50 -1.88
C GLU A 5 -35.80 -5.15 -2.34
N SER A 6 -35.04 -4.41 -3.15
CA SER A 6 -33.67 -4.80 -3.47
C SER A 6 -32.84 -4.68 -2.21
N SER A 7 -32.46 -5.82 -1.65
CA SER A 7 -31.47 -5.92 -0.58
C SER A 7 -30.14 -5.33 -1.09
N GLN A 8 -29.95 -4.04 -0.85
CA GLN A 8 -28.62 -3.45 -0.82
C GLN A 8 -27.87 -4.20 0.29
N ILE A 9 -26.98 -5.10 -0.13
CA ILE A 9 -25.99 -5.70 0.76
C ILE A 9 -25.22 -4.52 1.33
N ILE A 10 -25.47 -4.19 2.60
CA ILE A 10 -24.63 -3.29 3.37
C ILE A 10 -23.28 -3.99 3.44
N VAL A 11 -22.37 -3.63 2.54
CA VAL A 11 -20.96 -3.98 2.66
C VAL A 11 -20.48 -3.23 3.90
N ASN A 12 -20.55 -3.93 5.03
CA ASN A 12 -20.03 -3.50 6.31
C ASN A 12 -18.62 -2.94 6.08
N SER A 13 -18.42 -1.63 6.22
CA SER A 13 -17.26 -0.90 5.72
C SER A 13 -16.01 -1.20 6.57
N THR A 14 -15.46 -2.40 6.45
CA THR A 14 -14.26 -2.82 7.17
C THR A 14 -12.98 -2.14 6.69
N PHE A 15 -13.04 -1.45 5.54
CA PHE A 15 -11.90 -0.76 4.93
C PHE A 15 -12.29 0.67 4.57
N GLN A 16 -11.36 1.59 4.79
CA GLN A 16 -11.49 3.00 4.45
C GLN A 16 -10.51 3.38 3.34
N PHE A 17 -10.88 4.37 2.53
CA PHE A 17 -10.00 4.87 1.47
C PHE A 17 -8.64 5.26 2.06
N GLY A 18 -7.57 4.73 1.45
CA GLY A 18 -6.20 4.96 1.89
C GLY A 18 -5.68 3.96 2.92
N ASP A 19 -6.48 3.01 3.39
CA ASP A 19 -5.99 1.93 4.26
C ASP A 19 -4.96 1.07 3.54
N ILE A 20 -3.85 0.79 4.22
CA ILE A 20 -2.91 -0.23 3.80
C ILE A 20 -3.52 -1.58 4.13
N ILE A 21 -3.74 -2.40 3.12
CA ILE A 21 -4.23 -3.76 3.24
C ILE A 21 -3.05 -4.71 3.13
N SER A 22 -2.94 -5.65 4.06
CA SER A 22 -1.98 -6.74 3.99
C SER A 22 -2.67 -8.09 3.91
N TYR A 23 -2.09 -9.00 3.13
CA TYR A 23 -2.55 -10.38 3.00
C TYR A 23 -1.64 -11.32 3.75
N LYS A 24 -2.20 -12.33 4.41
CA LYS A 24 -1.42 -13.31 5.16
C LYS A 24 -0.43 -14.04 4.26
N THR A 25 0.76 -14.30 4.79
CA THR A 25 1.83 -14.98 4.06
C THR A 25 1.44 -16.40 3.72
N ARG A 26 1.52 -16.78 2.43
CA ARG A 26 1.54 -18.20 2.05
C ARG A 26 2.96 -18.73 2.26
N CYS A 27 3.17 -19.59 3.26
CA CYS A 27 4.46 -20.23 3.49
C CYS A 27 4.86 -21.06 2.25
N LYS A 28 5.84 -20.59 1.48
CA LYS A 28 6.57 -21.42 0.52
C LYS A 28 8.06 -21.30 0.86
N VAL A 29 8.60 -22.38 1.44
CA VAL A 29 10.04 -22.59 1.60
C VAL A 29 10.76 -21.49 2.39
N GLY A 30 10.36 -21.28 3.65
CA GLY A 30 11.17 -20.54 4.64
C GLY A 30 11.14 -19.01 4.60
N ILE A 31 10.68 -18.38 3.50
CA ILE A 31 10.60 -16.91 3.40
C ILE A 31 9.13 -16.46 3.50
N ARG A 32 8.82 -15.63 4.50
CA ARG A 32 7.49 -15.03 4.71
C ARG A 32 7.46 -13.63 4.10
N TYR A 33 6.80 -13.49 2.94
CA TYR A 33 6.52 -12.17 2.35
C TYR A 33 5.01 -11.91 2.43
N LYS A 34 4.58 -10.83 3.09
CA LYS A 34 3.15 -10.40 2.99
C LYS A 34 3.04 -9.52 1.76
N HIS A 35 1.93 -9.67 1.05
CA HIS A 35 1.57 -8.75 0.00
C HIS A 35 0.85 -7.53 0.59
N PHE A 36 1.14 -6.34 0.07
CA PHE A 36 0.54 -5.09 0.48
C PHE A 36 -0.14 -4.38 -0.68
N ALA A 37 -1.25 -3.72 -0.39
CA ALA A 37 -2.00 -2.88 -1.29
C ALA A 37 -2.60 -1.69 -0.53
N VAL A 38 -3.17 -0.72 -1.25
CA VAL A 38 -3.95 0.38 -0.67
C VAL A 38 -5.41 0.24 -1.09
N TYR A 39 -6.33 0.30 -0.14
CA TYR A 39 -7.76 0.29 -0.43
C TYR A 39 -8.18 1.62 -1.05
N VAL A 40 -8.78 1.56 -2.24
CA VAL A 40 -9.26 2.72 -3.00
C VAL A 40 -10.78 2.73 -3.17
N GLY A 41 -11.48 1.64 -2.79
CA GLY A 41 -12.93 1.54 -2.86
C GLY A 41 -13.49 1.92 -4.23
N ASP A 42 -14.58 2.70 -4.23
CA ASP A 42 -15.25 3.19 -5.45
C ASP A 42 -14.73 4.56 -5.94
N VAL A 43 -13.65 5.08 -5.36
CA VAL A 43 -13.08 6.38 -5.76
C VAL A 43 -12.68 6.33 -7.24
N ASN A 44 -13.11 7.33 -8.01
CA ASN A 44 -12.80 7.44 -9.42
C ASN A 44 -11.36 7.96 -9.58
N ILE A 45 -10.46 7.08 -10.06
CA ILE A 45 -9.05 7.38 -10.30
C ILE A 45 -8.73 7.01 -11.74
N CYS A 46 -7.97 7.86 -12.43
CA CYS A 46 -7.58 7.60 -13.81
C CYS A 46 -6.90 6.22 -13.95
N GLY A 47 -7.43 5.37 -14.83
CA GLY A 47 -6.90 4.03 -15.09
C GLY A 47 -7.46 2.92 -14.19
N LYS A 48 -8.41 3.23 -13.28
CA LYS A 48 -9.15 2.27 -12.46
C LYS A 48 -10.48 1.90 -13.11
N ASN A 49 -10.75 0.61 -13.21
CA ASN A 49 -12.03 0.07 -13.68
C ASN A 49 -13.02 -0.13 -12.53
N ALA A 50 -14.30 -0.31 -12.88
CA ALA A 50 -15.33 -0.65 -11.90
C ALA A 50 -15.05 -1.99 -11.21
N GLY A 51 -15.21 -2.05 -9.89
CA GLY A 51 -14.95 -3.23 -9.07
C GLY A 51 -13.48 -3.53 -8.79
N GLU A 52 -12.54 -2.68 -9.23
CA GLU A 52 -11.17 -2.69 -8.73
C GLU A 52 -11.11 -1.83 -7.47
N GLU A 53 -10.87 -2.44 -6.31
CA GLU A 53 -11.02 -1.83 -4.98
C GLU A 53 -9.68 -1.57 -4.30
N ILE A 54 -8.59 -2.09 -4.85
CA ILE A 54 -7.24 -1.93 -4.31
C ILE A 54 -6.26 -1.43 -5.37
N TYR A 55 -5.23 -0.71 -4.94
CA TYR A 55 -4.07 -0.31 -5.71
C TYR A 55 -2.83 -1.03 -5.17
N GLU A 56 -2.08 -1.72 -6.03
CA GLU A 56 -1.00 -2.60 -5.61
C GLU A 56 0.17 -2.60 -6.60
N GLN A 57 1.34 -3.03 -6.12
CA GLN A 57 2.44 -3.41 -6.99
C GLN A 57 2.24 -4.87 -7.47
N ALA A 58 2.30 -5.09 -8.78
CA ALA A 58 2.21 -6.40 -9.39
C ALA A 58 3.52 -7.19 -9.23
N SER A 59 3.42 -8.44 -8.78
CA SER A 59 4.57 -9.32 -8.47
C SER A 59 5.34 -9.85 -9.68
N LYS A 60 4.85 -9.65 -10.92
CA LYS A 60 5.54 -10.04 -12.15
C LYS A 60 5.31 -9.01 -13.25
N TYR A 61 6.34 -8.77 -14.05
CA TYR A 61 6.45 -7.95 -15.27
C TYR A 61 5.39 -8.17 -16.39
N LYS A 62 4.24 -8.79 -16.10
CA LYS A 62 3.31 -9.29 -17.12
C LYS A 62 2.08 -8.41 -17.38
N TYR A 63 1.97 -7.23 -16.75
CA TYR A 63 0.87 -6.32 -17.04
C TYR A 63 1.34 -5.10 -17.84
N HIS A 64 1.44 -5.26 -19.16
CA HIS A 64 1.70 -4.15 -20.11
C HIS A 64 2.93 -3.27 -19.79
N GLY A 65 3.99 -3.84 -19.22
CA GLY A 65 5.19 -3.09 -18.84
C GLY A 65 5.05 -2.18 -17.62
N LYS A 66 3.90 -2.19 -16.93
CA LYS A 66 3.66 -1.45 -15.68
C LYS A 66 3.73 -2.38 -14.48
N SER A 67 4.35 -1.91 -13.41
CA SER A 67 4.47 -2.68 -12.17
C SER A 67 3.48 -2.32 -11.08
N CYS A 68 2.60 -1.34 -11.30
CA CYS A 68 1.51 -0.99 -10.39
C CYS A 68 0.19 -1.11 -11.13
N ARG A 69 -0.86 -1.53 -10.44
CA ARG A 69 -2.19 -1.73 -11.02
C ARG A 69 -3.30 -1.57 -9.99
N PHE A 70 -4.51 -1.37 -10.50
CA PHE A 70 -5.74 -1.55 -9.75
C PHE A 70 -6.19 -3.01 -9.87
N SER A 71 -6.72 -3.57 -8.78
CA SER A 71 -7.14 -4.97 -8.69
C SER A 71 -8.39 -5.10 -7.81
N LYS A 72 -9.04 -6.27 -7.86
CA LYS A 72 -10.14 -6.61 -6.94
C LYS A 72 -9.62 -6.93 -5.55
N LEU A 73 -10.38 -6.56 -4.51
CA LEU A 73 -10.09 -7.00 -3.15
C LEU A 73 -10.45 -8.49 -3.01
N LEU A 74 -9.54 -9.31 -2.53
CA LEU A 74 -9.75 -10.76 -2.39
C LEU A 74 -10.09 -11.13 -0.94
N MET A 75 -11.36 -11.04 -0.55
CA MET A 75 -11.80 -11.34 0.82
C MET A 75 -11.44 -12.73 1.33
N HIS A 76 -11.37 -13.72 0.43
CA HIS A 76 -10.98 -15.10 0.76
C HIS A 76 -9.48 -15.26 1.07
N GLU A 77 -8.66 -14.25 0.78
CA GLU A 77 -7.24 -14.22 1.18
C GLU A 77 -7.03 -13.57 2.55
N GLU A 78 -8.13 -13.35 3.29
CA GLU A 78 -8.16 -12.79 4.65
C GLU A 78 -7.38 -11.46 4.74
N PRO A 79 -7.81 -10.41 3.99
CA PRO A 79 -7.16 -9.11 4.03
C PRO A 79 -7.35 -8.43 5.40
N GLU A 80 -6.30 -7.77 5.87
CA GLU A 80 -6.28 -7.05 7.14
C GLU A 80 -5.79 -5.61 6.93
N VAL A 81 -6.40 -4.65 7.64
CA VAL A 81 -5.87 -3.27 7.73
C VAL A 81 -4.54 -3.31 8.49
N ASN A 82 -3.51 -2.69 7.92
CA ASN A 82 -2.15 -2.69 8.45
C ASN A 82 -1.51 -1.30 8.31
N ASN A 83 -2.13 -0.32 8.96
CA ASN A 83 -1.65 1.07 9.01
C ASN A 83 -0.59 1.24 10.12
N TYR A 84 0.46 0.41 10.11
CA TYR A 84 1.38 0.28 11.24
C TYR A 84 2.29 1.50 11.52
N LEU A 85 2.28 2.51 10.64
CA LEU A 85 3.01 3.78 10.86
C LEU A 85 2.08 4.91 11.34
N ASP A 86 0.77 4.71 11.40
CA ASP A 86 -0.12 5.71 12.01
C ASP A 86 0.37 5.99 13.45
N ASP A 87 0.53 7.28 13.79
CA ASP A 87 1.02 7.78 15.08
C ASP A 87 2.48 7.41 15.41
N TYR A 88 3.20 6.74 14.51
CA TYR A 88 4.63 6.48 14.68
C TYR A 88 5.42 7.77 14.51
N THR A 89 6.22 8.12 15.53
CA THR A 89 7.16 9.24 15.45
C THR A 89 8.57 8.71 15.21
N ASP A 90 9.17 9.10 14.09
CA ASP A 90 10.54 8.74 13.76
C ASP A 90 11.51 9.42 14.76
N PRO A 91 12.28 8.66 15.55
CA PRO A 91 13.19 9.21 16.55
C PRO A 91 14.36 10.01 15.94
N LEU A 92 14.65 9.83 14.64
CA LEU A 92 15.74 10.54 13.97
C LEU A 92 15.32 11.91 13.46
N THR A 93 14.09 12.01 12.94
CA THR A 93 13.57 13.24 12.32
C THR A 93 12.59 14.01 13.19
N GLY A 94 11.98 13.34 14.18
CA GLY A 94 10.88 13.87 14.99
C GLY A 94 9.55 13.95 14.24
N GLU A 95 9.47 13.40 13.03
CA GLU A 95 8.26 13.42 12.19
C GLU A 95 7.29 12.32 12.64
N THR A 96 6.03 12.68 12.91
CA THR A 96 4.95 11.73 13.17
C THR A 96 4.22 11.42 11.87
N TYR A 97 4.14 10.14 11.51
CA TYR A 97 3.42 9.72 10.31
C TYR A 97 1.93 9.59 10.58
N GLY A 98 1.16 9.94 9.56
CA GLY A 98 -0.28 9.76 9.53
C GLY A 98 -0.76 9.64 8.10
N LYS A 99 -2.01 9.19 7.94
CA LYS A 99 -2.66 9.15 6.63
C LYS A 99 -2.60 10.54 5.98
N GLY A 100 -2.06 10.60 4.76
CA GLY A 100 -2.15 11.79 3.92
C GLY A 100 -3.60 12.14 3.58
N ASP A 101 -3.85 13.38 3.16
CA ASP A 101 -5.19 13.74 2.72
C ASP A 101 -5.60 12.94 1.46
N ASP A 102 -6.90 12.83 1.20
CA ASP A 102 -7.39 12.00 0.09
C ASP A 102 -6.86 12.49 -1.28
N LYS A 103 -6.60 13.80 -1.45
CA LYS A 103 -6.04 14.35 -2.68
C LYS A 103 -4.57 13.98 -2.84
N GLU A 104 -3.79 14.02 -1.77
CA GLU A 104 -2.41 13.57 -1.73
C GLU A 104 -2.30 12.08 -2.04
N ILE A 105 -3.16 11.26 -1.45
CA ILE A 105 -3.21 9.81 -1.74
C ILE A 105 -3.50 9.58 -3.22
N ILE A 106 -4.50 10.26 -3.80
CA ILE A 106 -4.79 10.17 -5.24
C ILE A 106 -3.60 10.64 -6.08
N LYS A 107 -2.95 11.74 -5.70
CA LYS A 107 -1.76 12.27 -6.38
C LYS A 107 -0.64 11.23 -6.42
N ARG A 108 -0.31 10.63 -5.26
CA ARG A 108 0.74 9.61 -5.13
C ARG A 108 0.38 8.32 -5.87
N ILE A 109 -0.90 7.94 -5.94
CA ILE A 109 -1.38 6.85 -6.79
C ILE A 109 -1.12 7.16 -8.27
N ILE A 110 -1.48 8.35 -8.74
CA ILE A 110 -1.26 8.75 -10.15
C ILE A 110 0.24 8.78 -10.49
N GLU A 111 1.06 9.39 -9.62
CA GLU A 111 2.51 9.45 -9.76
C GLU A 111 3.13 8.06 -9.87
N THR A 112 2.77 7.17 -8.94
CA THR A 112 3.27 5.79 -8.96
C THR A 112 2.67 4.97 -10.10
N TYR A 113 1.44 5.22 -10.54
CA TYR A 113 0.82 4.50 -11.65
C TYR A 113 1.50 4.81 -12.99
N GLN A 114 1.94 6.06 -13.16
CA GLN A 114 2.67 6.50 -14.36
C GLN A 114 4.13 6.01 -14.36
N ASN A 115 4.79 6.01 -13.19
CA ASN A 115 6.23 5.75 -13.07
C ASN A 115 6.58 4.50 -12.26
N CYS A 116 5.68 3.52 -12.17
CA CYS A 116 5.96 2.31 -11.40
C CYS A 116 7.10 1.53 -12.05
N ARG A 117 8.28 1.53 -11.41
CA ARG A 117 9.44 0.74 -11.78
C ARG A 117 9.75 -0.29 -10.69
N ILE A 118 9.95 -1.55 -11.07
CA ILE A 118 10.44 -2.61 -10.18
C ILE A 118 11.95 -2.48 -10.13
N TYR A 119 12.51 -1.89 -9.07
CA TYR A 119 13.96 -1.88 -8.85
C TYR A 119 14.37 -3.03 -7.93
N GLY A 120 14.30 -4.27 -8.42
CA GLY A 120 14.80 -5.43 -7.68
C GLY A 120 13.89 -5.94 -6.55
N ILE A 121 14.27 -7.06 -5.94
CA ILE A 121 13.46 -7.79 -4.95
C ILE A 121 13.48 -7.11 -3.57
N LEU A 122 14.51 -6.30 -3.31
CA LEU A 122 14.79 -5.65 -2.02
C LEU A 122 14.52 -4.13 -2.04
N HIS A 123 14.41 -3.51 -3.22
CA HIS A 123 14.15 -2.07 -3.35
C HIS A 123 12.83 -1.88 -4.12
N ASN A 124 11.93 -1.01 -3.64
CA ASN A 124 10.61 -0.79 -4.24
C ASN A 124 9.72 -2.04 -4.33
N ASN A 125 9.50 -2.69 -3.21
CA ASN A 125 8.55 -3.80 -3.06
C ASN A 125 7.09 -3.27 -2.84
N CYS A 126 6.10 -4.15 -2.69
CA CYS A 126 4.70 -3.71 -2.52
C CYS A 126 4.44 -2.92 -1.23
N GLU A 127 5.24 -3.16 -0.18
CA GLU A 127 5.18 -2.43 1.09
C GLU A 127 5.64 -0.97 0.91
N HIS A 128 6.73 -0.72 0.17
CA HIS A 128 7.20 0.63 -0.13
C HIS A 128 6.18 1.45 -0.93
N ILE A 129 5.47 0.82 -1.87
CA ILE A 129 4.41 1.51 -2.64
C ILE A 129 3.24 1.84 -1.73
N ALA A 130 2.81 0.91 -0.87
CA ALA A 130 1.70 1.13 0.04
C ALA A 130 2.00 2.24 1.06
N THR A 131 3.21 2.24 1.64
CA THR A 131 3.64 3.28 2.57
C THR A 131 3.82 4.63 1.89
N TYR A 132 4.37 4.66 0.67
CA TYR A 132 4.47 5.92 -0.08
C TYR A 132 3.10 6.52 -0.36
N VAL A 133 2.15 5.71 -0.85
CA VAL A 133 0.80 6.20 -1.15
C VAL A 133 0.13 6.76 0.11
N ARG A 134 0.16 6.03 1.23
CA ARG A 134 -0.51 6.47 2.47
C ARG A 134 0.21 7.63 3.16
N TYR A 135 1.52 7.53 3.36
CA TYR A 135 2.29 8.41 4.24
C TYR A 135 3.22 9.38 3.51
N GLY A 136 3.44 9.20 2.21
CA GLY A 136 4.41 9.99 1.44
C GLY A 136 5.87 9.52 1.60
N VAL A 137 6.11 8.46 2.38
CA VAL A 137 7.45 7.90 2.64
C VAL A 137 7.51 6.43 2.23
N ARG A 138 8.64 6.02 1.64
CA ARG A 138 8.89 4.62 1.27
C ARG A 138 9.52 3.90 2.46
N VAL A 139 8.76 3.01 3.10
CA VAL A 139 9.21 2.16 4.20
C VAL A 139 8.81 0.71 3.93
N ALA A 140 9.72 -0.24 4.20
CA ALA A 140 9.39 -1.67 4.25
C ALA A 140 10.05 -2.35 5.44
N VAL A 141 9.25 -2.97 6.31
CA VAL A 141 9.74 -3.70 7.49
C VAL A 141 10.13 -5.13 7.12
N GLN A 142 9.49 -5.73 6.10
CA GLN A 142 9.71 -7.15 5.78
C GLN A 142 11.10 -7.49 5.26
N VAL A 143 11.80 -6.50 4.68
CA VAL A 143 13.13 -6.70 4.07
C VAL A 143 14.24 -6.62 5.12
N CYS A 144 13.94 -6.07 6.30
CA CYS A 144 14.82 -6.13 7.46
C CYS A 144 14.50 -7.41 8.25
N GLY A 145 15.32 -8.45 8.06
CA GLY A 145 15.12 -9.75 8.69
C GLY A 145 14.86 -9.66 10.20
N SER A 146 13.81 -10.36 10.65
CA SER A 146 13.55 -10.76 12.05
C SER A 146 13.96 -9.76 13.12
N PHE A 147 13.11 -8.79 13.48
CA PHE A 147 13.30 -8.08 14.75
C PHE A 147 12.02 -7.90 15.56
N SER A 148 12.09 -8.43 16.78
CA SER A 148 11.20 -8.20 17.90
C SER A 148 11.15 -6.70 18.20
N LEU A 149 9.95 -6.13 18.33
CA LEU A 149 9.72 -4.81 18.91
C LEU A 149 10.05 -4.83 20.42
N ASN A 150 11.29 -5.11 20.80
CA ASN A 150 11.77 -4.83 22.13
C ASN A 150 13.30 -4.81 22.18
N SER A 151 13.86 -3.61 22.26
CA SER A 151 15.08 -3.20 22.96
C SER A 151 15.84 -2.09 22.20
N ARG A 152 16.02 -0.99 22.93
CA ARG A 152 16.96 0.16 22.88
C ARG A 152 18.13 0.23 21.88
N THR A 153 18.06 -0.34 20.70
CA THR A 153 19.07 -0.20 19.65
C THR A 153 18.36 -0.05 18.31
N GLY A 154 18.46 1.15 17.73
CA GLY A 154 17.89 1.51 16.44
C GLY A 154 18.56 0.80 15.27
N TYR A 155 18.01 1.08 14.08
CA TYR A 155 18.33 0.57 12.73
C TYR A 155 17.70 -0.81 12.45
N CYS A 156 16.81 -1.00 11.47
CA CYS A 156 16.73 -0.40 10.14
C CYS A 156 15.27 -0.02 9.74
N LEU A 157 15.00 1.27 9.63
CA LEU A 157 14.06 1.78 8.64
C LEU A 157 14.95 2.20 7.47
N GLU A 158 14.98 1.45 6.38
CA GLU A 158 15.57 1.96 5.13
C GLU A 158 14.59 3.02 4.59
N MET A 159 14.64 4.22 5.16
CA MET A 159 13.88 5.38 4.66
C MET A 159 14.58 5.85 3.40
N GLN A 160 14.09 5.41 2.24
CA GLN A 160 14.49 6.01 0.98
C GLN A 160 13.74 7.34 0.87
N LYS A 161 14.33 8.42 1.42
CA LYS A 161 13.93 9.80 1.10
C LYS A 161 14.35 10.09 -0.33
N GLU A 162 13.51 9.72 -1.30
CA GLU A 162 13.64 10.22 -2.67
C GLU A 162 13.22 11.71 -2.66
N ASN A 163 14.20 12.61 -2.64
CA ASN A 163 13.97 14.02 -2.91
C ASN A 163 13.51 14.14 -4.38
N ASN A 164 12.26 14.53 -4.62
CA ASN A 164 11.79 14.97 -5.94
C ASN A 164 12.46 16.32 -6.28
N ALA A 165 13.75 16.28 -6.61
CA ALA A 165 14.45 17.38 -7.23
C ALA A 165 14.17 17.36 -8.73
N SER A 166 13.03 17.94 -9.11
CA SER A 166 12.80 18.42 -10.46
C SER A 166 12.07 19.76 -10.41
N ASP A 167 12.69 20.71 -9.72
CA ASP A 167 12.60 22.13 -10.05
C ASP A 167 14.05 22.59 -10.15
N LEU A 168 14.59 22.61 -11.37
CA LEU A 168 15.73 23.42 -11.84
C LEU A 168 16.13 22.94 -13.25
N SER A 169 15.44 23.46 -14.26
CA SER A 169 16.02 24.08 -15.46
C SER A 169 14.91 24.62 -16.36
#